data_AF-A0A959RZ52-F1
#
_entry.id   AF-A0A959RZ52-F1
#
_cell.length_a   1.000
_cell.length_b   1.000
_cell.length_c   1.000
_cell.angle_alpha   90.00
_cell.angle_beta   90.00
_cell.angle_gamma   90.00
#
_symmetry.space_group_name_H-M   'P 1'
#
loop_
_entity.id
_entity.type
_entity.pdbx_description
1 polymer ?
#
loop_
_entity_poly.entity_id
_entity_poly.type
_entity_poly.pdbx_seq_one_letter_code
_entity_poly.pdbx_strand_id
1 'polypeptide(L)'
;MNKIFYNTNGDSISVIRFYSDNEVIGSTFGNFDEFDDKFIKMFDKNGLMSYLWSKGNYTITSNKIVFDLTSNHGTVKYYGKVNSDKELILSSESLINGHKSTRRYNTIDCFPENNEQLSISDNFYPIILIPNKIQTAILNEVSDEKIYKHLNITLPKLEKLKEPSFPNSYKYVKKEKTEYVGDGCMAIAHIPMVVFFAIMFFYSLGKTNIILTLILLGGAIILGANLGKFKTKTIDERIDLSNEEFEKLKARYREDLKKIRDKNIELEREYNLKKESIELRIKNTKQDIALKEYYQSLKPTSEVIRHKENIKRGKTELMFLDRLFKKFGSQIKVDIAPDINSQFYFPDFAFICNKTGLHIDIEIDEPYSFIEKLPIHHTESNDNERNKFFLEKNWLVIRLSEKQIIQETENCIKVIENTITALQNKSDLIDFDLTKDKKWSYEEALVMSYNNIRNEY
;
A
#
# COMPACT_ATOMS: atom_id res chain seq x y z
N MET A 1 -23.73 0.89 16.98
CA MET A 1 -22.57 1.25 17.83
C MET A 1 -22.94 2.51 18.61
N ASN A 2 -22.61 2.64 19.89
CA ASN A 2 -22.94 3.85 20.67
C ASN A 2 -21.76 4.25 21.58
N LYS A 3 -20.66 4.70 20.99
CA LYS A 3 -19.38 4.94 21.69
C LYS A 3 -18.64 6.14 21.08
N ILE A 4 -17.75 6.75 21.86
CA ILE A 4 -16.77 7.73 21.36
C ILE A 4 -15.45 7.01 21.14
N PHE A 5 -14.83 7.33 20.03
CA PHE A 5 -13.52 6.88 19.63
C PHE A 5 -12.61 8.08 19.41
N TYR A 6 -11.32 7.93 19.71
CA TYR A 6 -10.35 8.99 19.53
C TYR A 6 -9.05 8.47 18.92
N ASN A 7 -8.37 9.33 18.17
CA ASN A 7 -6.99 9.15 17.71
C ASN A 7 -6.22 10.43 18.00
N THR A 8 -4.97 10.33 18.42
CA THR A 8 -4.10 11.50 18.54
C THR A 8 -2.99 11.50 17.50
N ASN A 9 -2.49 12.70 17.24
CA ASN A 9 -1.51 12.98 16.22
C ASN A 9 -0.72 14.23 16.63
N GLY A 10 0.38 14.03 17.36
CA GLY A 10 1.07 15.13 18.05
C GLY A 10 0.10 15.83 19.00
N ASP A 11 0.06 17.17 18.95
CA ASP A 11 -0.80 18.00 19.82
C ASP A 11 -2.27 17.99 19.42
N SER A 12 -2.67 17.19 18.42
CA SER A 12 -4.05 17.14 17.94
C SER A 12 -4.75 15.84 18.28
N ILE A 13 -6.03 15.93 18.62
CA ILE A 13 -6.92 14.79 18.83
C ILE A 13 -8.08 14.83 17.85
N SER A 14 -8.30 13.71 17.17
CA SER A 14 -9.48 13.46 16.33
C SER A 14 -10.46 12.62 17.14
N VAL A 15 -11.68 13.12 17.34
CA VAL A 15 -12.72 12.48 18.13
C VAL A 15 -13.92 12.18 17.24
N ILE A 16 -14.44 10.96 17.32
CA ILE A 16 -15.58 10.47 16.53
C ILE A 16 -16.58 9.80 17.48
N ARG A 17 -17.81 10.31 17.53
CA ARG A 17 -18.93 9.71 18.27
C ARG A 17 -19.86 9.00 17.30
N PHE A 18 -20.14 7.74 17.59
CA PHE A 18 -21.16 6.95 16.90
C PHE A 18 -22.39 6.80 17.78
N TYR A 19 -23.57 6.84 17.16
CA TYR A 19 -24.85 6.66 17.82
C TYR A 19 -25.58 5.40 17.33
N SER A 20 -26.51 4.91 18.15
CA SER A 20 -27.25 3.67 17.89
C SER A 20 -28.17 3.73 16.67
N ASP A 21 -28.51 4.93 16.20
CA ASP A 21 -29.37 5.20 15.04
C ASP A 21 -28.59 5.44 13.74
N ASN A 22 -27.35 4.94 13.67
CA ASN A 22 -26.45 5.01 12.51
C ASN A 22 -25.91 6.41 12.19
N GLU A 23 -26.13 7.40 13.05
CA GLU A 23 -25.46 8.69 12.92
C GLU A 23 -24.04 8.67 13.49
N VAL A 24 -23.18 9.51 12.92
CA VAL A 24 -21.82 9.74 13.38
C VAL A 24 -21.50 11.23 13.33
N ILE A 25 -20.82 11.71 14.36
CA ILE A 25 -20.24 13.05 14.38
C ILE A 25 -18.74 12.96 14.66
N GLY A 26 -17.99 13.95 14.18
CA GLY A 26 -16.57 14.02 14.50
C GLY A 26 -16.01 15.43 14.42
N SER A 27 -14.91 15.63 15.15
CA SER A 27 -14.15 16.88 15.16
C SER A 27 -12.68 16.59 15.44
N THR A 28 -11.82 17.54 15.12
CA THR A 28 -10.39 17.51 15.48
C THR A 28 -10.04 18.77 16.24
N PHE A 29 -9.33 18.61 17.36
CA PHE A 29 -8.92 19.69 18.25
C PHE A 29 -7.39 19.71 18.31
N GLY A 30 -6.80 20.89 18.46
CA GLY A 30 -5.40 21.04 18.87
C GLY A 30 -5.33 21.37 20.37
N ASN A 31 -4.18 21.09 20.99
CA ASN A 31 -3.91 21.34 22.42
C ASN A 31 -4.99 20.74 23.32
N PHE A 32 -5.20 19.43 23.19
CA PHE A 32 -6.18 18.71 23.99
C PHE A 32 -5.56 18.16 25.27
N ASP A 33 -6.14 18.51 26.41
CA ASP A 33 -5.65 18.10 27.73
C ASP A 33 -6.25 16.76 28.17
N GLU A 34 -7.59 16.68 28.32
CA GLU A 34 -8.25 15.51 28.90
C GLU A 34 -9.72 15.33 28.44
N PHE A 35 -10.23 14.09 28.55
CA PHE A 35 -11.66 13.76 28.34
C PHE A 35 -12.47 13.96 29.63
N ASP A 36 -12.68 15.21 30.04
CA ASP A 36 -13.57 15.51 31.16
C ASP A 36 -15.08 15.35 30.78
N ASP A 37 -15.95 15.28 31.79
CA ASP A 37 -17.40 15.18 31.60
C ASP A 37 -17.97 16.31 30.72
N LYS A 38 -17.36 17.49 30.76
CA LYS A 38 -17.78 18.65 29.99
C LYS A 38 -17.49 18.45 28.52
N PHE A 39 -16.30 17.95 28.18
CA PHE A 39 -15.87 17.64 26.83
C PHE A 39 -16.70 16.53 26.23
N ILE A 40 -16.95 15.45 26.99
CA ILE A 40 -17.80 14.34 26.53
C ILE A 40 -19.21 14.84 26.17
N LYS A 41 -19.79 15.72 27.00
CA LYS A 41 -21.11 16.34 26.73
C LYS A 41 -21.14 17.21 25.47
N MET A 42 -20.00 17.71 24.98
CA MET A 42 -19.96 18.44 23.71
C MET A 42 -20.34 17.55 22.53
N PHE A 43 -20.17 16.24 22.65
CA PHE A 43 -20.55 15.23 21.66
C PHE A 43 -21.95 14.66 21.91
N ASP A 44 -22.79 15.33 22.69
CA ASP A 44 -24.21 15.00 22.77
C ASP A 44 -24.92 15.43 21.49
N LYS A 45 -25.76 14.53 20.96
CA LYS A 45 -26.47 14.71 19.68
C LYS A 45 -27.29 16.01 19.64
N ASN A 46 -27.85 16.41 20.77
CA ASN A 46 -28.65 17.64 20.95
C ASN A 46 -27.92 18.71 21.76
N GLY A 47 -26.60 18.58 21.94
CA GLY A 47 -25.79 19.55 22.66
C GLY A 47 -25.75 20.90 21.95
N LEU A 48 -25.55 21.97 22.73
CA LEU A 48 -25.46 23.34 22.25
C LEU A 48 -24.41 23.51 21.12
N MET A 49 -23.37 22.68 21.09
CA MET A 49 -22.28 22.75 20.11
C MET A 49 -22.44 21.79 18.92
N SER A 50 -23.54 21.03 18.85
CA SER A 50 -23.73 20.00 17.82
C SER A 50 -23.70 20.55 16.38
N TYR A 51 -23.92 21.84 16.17
CA TYR A 51 -23.85 22.50 14.86
C TYR A 51 -22.42 22.72 14.36
N LEU A 52 -21.42 22.65 15.24
CA LEU A 52 -20.00 22.85 14.89
C LEU A 52 -19.34 21.55 14.37
N TRP A 53 -19.99 20.41 14.54
CA TRP A 53 -19.39 19.11 14.25
C TRP A 53 -19.61 18.66 12.82
N SER A 54 -18.61 17.96 12.29
CA SER A 54 -18.80 17.24 11.04
C SER A 54 -19.79 16.12 11.28
N LYS A 55 -20.77 15.93 10.39
CA LYS A 55 -21.83 14.92 10.56
C LYS A 55 -21.91 13.98 9.38
N GLY A 56 -22.42 12.79 9.62
CA GLY A 56 -22.86 11.88 8.58
C GLY A 56 -23.52 10.62 9.15
N ASN A 57 -23.60 9.61 8.31
CA ASN A 57 -24.14 8.31 8.67
C ASN A 57 -23.11 7.22 8.41
N TYR A 58 -23.13 6.19 9.25
CA TYR A 58 -22.23 5.06 9.12
C TYR A 58 -22.98 3.76 8.82
N THR A 59 -22.27 2.86 8.17
CA THR A 59 -22.73 1.49 7.92
C THR A 59 -21.68 0.51 8.42
N ILE A 60 -22.13 -0.57 9.05
CA ILE A 60 -21.27 -1.68 9.47
C ILE A 60 -21.79 -2.95 8.80
N THR A 61 -20.94 -3.62 8.04
CA THR A 61 -21.25 -4.93 7.45
C THR A 61 -20.17 -5.93 7.88
N SER A 62 -20.57 -6.94 8.66
CA SER A 62 -19.63 -7.83 9.37
C SER A 62 -18.71 -7.03 10.30
N ASN A 63 -17.44 -6.87 9.94
CA ASN A 63 -16.47 -6.06 10.67
C ASN A 63 -16.03 -4.81 9.90
N LYS A 64 -16.56 -4.54 8.71
CA LYS A 64 -16.19 -3.37 7.90
C LYS A 64 -17.07 -2.20 8.27
N ILE A 65 -16.48 -1.02 8.47
CA ILE A 65 -17.18 0.23 8.75
C ILE A 65 -16.89 1.26 7.66
N VAL A 66 -17.93 1.96 7.20
CA VAL A 66 -17.82 3.01 6.18
C VAL A 66 -18.73 4.17 6.56
N PHE A 67 -18.23 5.39 6.47
CA PHE A 67 -18.97 6.63 6.73
C PHE A 67 -18.28 7.84 6.14
N ASP A 68 -19.03 8.91 5.94
CA ASP A 68 -18.50 10.21 5.53
C ASP A 68 -18.79 11.23 6.63
N LEU A 69 -17.85 12.13 6.91
CA LEU A 69 -18.06 13.28 7.79
C LEU A 69 -18.02 14.56 6.97
N THR A 70 -19.12 15.31 6.99
CA THR A 70 -19.26 16.57 6.24
C THR A 70 -19.37 17.75 7.20
N SER A 71 -18.53 18.76 6.97
CA SER A 71 -18.57 20.07 7.62
C SER A 71 -18.75 21.18 6.58
N ASN A 72 -18.77 22.42 7.06
CA ASN A 72 -18.80 23.62 6.23
C ASN A 72 -17.57 23.74 5.30
N HIS A 73 -16.47 23.08 5.66
CA HIS A 73 -15.22 23.09 4.89
C HIS A 73 -15.14 21.96 3.85
N GLY A 74 -16.02 20.98 3.93
CA GLY A 74 -16.11 19.85 2.99
C GLY A 74 -16.21 18.49 3.68
N THR A 75 -15.99 17.44 2.89
CA THR A 75 -16.25 16.05 3.29
C THR A 75 -14.97 15.24 3.41
N VAL A 76 -14.88 14.42 4.46
CA VAL A 76 -13.84 13.41 4.65
C VAL A 76 -14.49 12.04 4.62
N LYS A 77 -14.03 11.16 3.73
CA LYS A 77 -14.51 9.78 3.62
C LYS A 77 -13.72 8.89 4.55
N TYR A 78 -14.41 7.98 5.24
CA TYR A 78 -13.79 6.98 6.11
C TYR A 78 -14.21 5.58 5.69
N TYR A 79 -13.23 4.68 5.65
CA TYR A 79 -13.43 3.25 5.44
C TYR A 79 -12.46 2.48 6.31
N GLY A 80 -12.91 1.39 6.91
CA GLY A 80 -12.07 0.68 7.87
C GLY A 80 -12.70 -0.58 8.40
N LYS A 81 -12.19 -1.01 9.55
CA LYS A 81 -12.71 -2.16 10.27
C LYS A 81 -12.87 -1.89 11.76
N VAL A 82 -13.90 -2.51 12.32
CA VAL A 82 -14.08 -2.70 13.76
C VAL A 82 -13.17 -3.85 14.16
N ASN A 83 -12.06 -3.55 14.85
CA ASN A 83 -11.10 -4.58 15.25
C ASN A 83 -11.53 -5.25 16.55
N SER A 84 -12.08 -4.46 17.48
CA SER A 84 -12.74 -4.92 18.72
C SER A 84 -13.84 -3.93 19.11
N ASP A 85 -14.54 -4.17 20.22
CA ASP A 85 -15.50 -3.21 20.77
C ASP A 85 -14.84 -1.93 21.30
N LYS A 86 -13.51 -1.94 21.47
CA LYS A 86 -12.68 -0.86 21.98
C LYS A 86 -11.81 -0.17 20.92
N GLU A 87 -11.75 -0.73 19.70
CA GLU A 87 -10.78 -0.31 18.70
C GLU A 87 -11.34 -0.32 17.27
N LEU A 88 -11.09 0.76 16.54
CA LEU A 88 -11.32 0.89 15.10
C LEU A 88 -9.99 1.15 14.39
N ILE A 89 -9.86 0.62 13.17
CA ILE A 89 -8.81 1.03 12.23
C ILE A 89 -9.49 1.68 11.04
N LEU A 90 -9.26 2.98 10.86
CA LEU A 90 -9.93 3.80 9.86
C LEU A 90 -8.92 4.42 8.90
N SER A 91 -9.14 4.20 7.61
CA SER A 91 -8.52 4.97 6.54
C SER A 91 -9.43 6.13 6.17
N SER A 92 -8.86 7.32 6.07
CA SER A 92 -9.53 8.55 5.69
C SER A 92 -9.01 9.10 4.38
N GLU A 93 -9.90 9.71 3.60
CA GLU A 93 -9.60 10.49 2.40
C GLU A 93 -10.35 11.82 2.48
N SER A 94 -9.59 12.90 2.64
CA SER A 94 -10.12 14.27 2.64
C SER A 94 -10.42 14.70 1.22
N LEU A 95 -11.69 14.98 0.90
CA LEU A 95 -12.06 15.57 -0.40
C LEU A 95 -11.76 17.07 -0.48
N ILE A 96 -11.28 17.66 0.63
CA ILE A 96 -10.93 19.07 0.73
C ILE A 96 -9.55 19.32 0.11
N ASN A 97 -8.58 18.48 0.45
CA ASN A 97 -7.18 18.63 0.04
C ASN A 97 -6.53 17.36 -0.51
N GLY A 98 -7.30 16.27 -0.68
CA GLY A 98 -6.81 14.99 -1.19
C GLY A 98 -5.95 14.19 -0.20
N HIS A 99 -5.76 14.67 1.03
CA HIS A 99 -4.94 13.99 2.03
C HIS A 99 -5.54 12.63 2.42
N LYS A 100 -4.69 11.61 2.51
CA LYS A 100 -5.08 10.25 2.91
C LYS A 100 -4.28 9.82 4.13
N SER A 101 -4.93 9.18 5.09
CA SER A 101 -4.25 8.61 6.26
C SER A 101 -4.96 7.37 6.77
N THR A 102 -4.24 6.48 7.45
CA THR A 102 -4.83 5.35 8.18
C THR A 102 -4.46 5.49 9.64
N ARG A 103 -5.46 5.46 10.52
CA ARG A 103 -5.33 5.76 11.94
C ARG A 103 -6.10 4.74 12.77
N ARG A 104 -5.52 4.41 13.93
CA ARG A 104 -6.18 3.62 14.98
C ARG A 104 -6.98 4.56 15.86
N TYR A 105 -8.23 4.22 16.12
CA TYR A 105 -9.06 4.93 17.08
C TYR A 105 -9.44 4.01 18.24
N ASN A 106 -9.24 4.47 19.46
CA ASN A 106 -9.57 3.74 20.68
C ASN A 106 -10.79 4.36 21.37
N THR A 107 -11.54 3.58 22.14
CA THR A 107 -12.62 4.12 22.97
C THR A 107 -12.10 5.03 24.07
N ILE A 108 -12.88 6.01 24.53
CA ILE A 108 -12.51 6.86 25.68
C ILE A 108 -12.22 6.04 26.95
N ASP A 109 -12.87 4.89 27.15
CA ASP A 109 -12.56 4.00 28.28
C ASP A 109 -11.13 3.41 28.23
N CYS A 110 -10.44 3.57 27.10
CA CYS A 110 -9.03 3.25 26.90
C CYS A 110 -8.15 4.49 26.84
N PHE A 111 -8.75 5.68 27.03
CA PHE A 111 -8.00 6.88 27.34
C PHE A 111 -7.39 6.65 28.72
N PRO A 112 -6.06 6.59 28.82
CA PRO A 112 -5.43 6.27 30.07
C PRO A 112 -5.77 7.36 31.10
N GLU A 113 -6.46 6.98 32.18
CA GLU A 113 -6.58 7.81 33.38
C GLU A 113 -5.16 7.99 33.93
N ASN A 114 -4.53 9.10 33.55
CA ASN A 114 -3.09 9.30 33.57
C ASN A 114 -2.34 8.28 32.69
N ASN A 115 -2.04 8.61 31.43
CA ASN A 115 -0.72 8.29 30.84
C ASN A 115 -0.53 8.86 29.44
N GLU A 116 0.68 9.37 29.26
CA GLU A 116 1.23 9.93 28.05
C GLU A 116 1.13 8.98 26.85
N GLN A 117 0.49 9.46 25.79
CA GLN A 117 0.74 8.91 24.47
C GLN A 117 2.11 9.35 23.98
N LEU A 118 2.98 8.38 23.67
CA LEU A 118 3.97 8.25 22.58
C LEU A 118 4.82 9.44 22.07
N SER A 119 4.67 10.59 22.70
CA SER A 119 5.65 11.60 23.02
C SER A 119 5.27 12.00 24.45
N ILE A 120 5.88 11.34 25.44
CA ILE A 120 5.85 11.88 26.80
C ILE A 120 6.34 13.32 26.67
N SER A 121 5.49 14.26 27.08
CA SER A 121 5.70 15.71 27.03
C SER A 121 7.18 16.06 27.06
N ASP A 122 7.68 16.82 26.07
CA ASP A 122 9.08 17.27 26.00
C ASP A 122 9.58 17.95 27.30
N ASN A 123 8.65 18.31 28.19
CA ASN A 123 8.89 18.98 29.44
C ASN A 123 8.98 18.06 30.67
N PHE A 124 8.82 16.74 30.56
CA PHE A 124 8.92 15.81 31.70
C PHE A 124 9.71 14.54 31.35
N TYR A 125 10.51 14.08 32.31
CA TYR A 125 11.10 12.75 32.32
C TYR A 125 10.14 11.74 32.95
N PRO A 126 10.14 10.44 32.54
CA PRO A 126 11.00 9.86 31.50
C PRO A 126 10.59 10.32 30.10
N ILE A 127 11.55 10.62 29.23
CA ILE A 127 11.27 10.90 27.81
C ILE A 127 11.45 9.60 27.04
N ILE A 128 10.40 9.14 26.34
CA ILE A 128 10.45 7.93 25.51
C ILE A 128 10.03 8.29 24.09
N LEU A 129 10.96 8.13 23.13
CA LEU A 129 10.73 8.43 21.72
C LEU A 129 10.91 7.18 20.88
N ILE A 130 9.90 6.89 20.05
CA ILE A 130 9.89 5.72 19.17
C ILE A 130 10.01 6.15 17.71
N PRO A 131 10.92 5.57 16.91
CA PRO A 131 11.02 5.87 15.49
C PRO A 131 9.70 5.67 14.73
N ASN A 132 9.39 6.59 13.81
CA ASN A 132 8.18 6.53 12.96
C ASN A 132 8.03 5.20 12.22
N LYS A 133 9.14 4.61 11.78
CA LYS A 133 9.15 3.30 11.10
C LYS A 133 8.59 2.19 12.00
N ILE A 134 8.95 2.19 13.29
CA ILE A 134 8.49 1.20 14.27
C ILE A 134 7.02 1.46 14.61
N GLN A 135 6.64 2.72 14.86
CA GLN A 135 5.24 3.09 15.11
C GLN A 135 4.34 2.64 13.94
N THR A 136 4.77 2.92 12.70
CA THR A 136 4.06 2.50 11.49
C THR A 136 3.93 0.97 11.39
N ALA A 137 4.97 0.24 11.80
CA ALA A 137 4.97 -1.23 11.77
C ALA A 137 4.13 -1.88 12.88
N ILE A 138 3.88 -1.16 13.99
CA ILE A 138 2.93 -1.57 15.02
C ILE A 138 1.50 -1.42 14.50
N LEU A 139 1.21 -0.32 13.81
CA LEU A 139 -0.14 0.03 13.35
C LEU A 139 -0.57 -0.74 12.09
N ASN A 140 0.36 -1.01 11.18
CA ASN A 140 0.03 -1.57 9.87
C ASN A 140 0.14 -3.10 9.84
N GLU A 141 -0.88 -3.74 9.25
CA GLU A 141 -0.77 -5.13 8.84
C GLU A 141 0.23 -5.28 7.70
N VAL A 142 0.88 -6.45 7.64
CA VAL A 142 1.72 -6.79 6.49
C VAL A 142 0.85 -6.95 5.25
N SER A 143 1.22 -6.25 4.17
CA SER A 143 0.48 -6.29 2.92
C SER A 143 0.49 -7.70 2.31
N ASP A 144 -0.61 -8.04 1.62
CA ASP A 144 -0.73 -9.33 0.93
C ASP A 144 0.39 -9.51 -0.12
N GLU A 145 0.84 -8.42 -0.77
CA GLU A 145 1.98 -8.46 -1.70
C GLU A 145 3.28 -8.97 -1.07
N LYS A 146 3.59 -8.49 0.14
CA LYS A 146 4.77 -8.97 0.89
C LYS A 146 4.63 -10.44 1.27
N ILE A 147 3.42 -10.86 1.64
CA ILE A 147 3.11 -12.25 1.96
C ILE A 147 3.30 -13.14 0.72
N TYR A 148 2.75 -12.74 -0.44
CA TYR A 148 2.92 -13.47 -1.70
C TYR A 148 4.40 -13.58 -2.11
N LYS A 149 5.15 -12.48 -1.98
CA LYS A 149 6.59 -12.45 -2.28
C LYS A 149 7.37 -13.40 -1.38
N HIS A 150 7.09 -13.42 -0.07
CA HIS A 150 7.77 -14.30 0.89
C HIS A 150 7.47 -15.79 0.61
N LEU A 151 6.25 -16.10 0.17
CA LEU A 151 5.82 -17.46 -0.12
C LEU A 151 6.16 -17.93 -1.55
N ASN A 152 6.73 -17.03 -2.38
CA ASN A 152 6.97 -17.24 -3.80
C ASN A 152 5.72 -17.73 -4.55
N ILE A 153 4.56 -17.11 -4.25
CA ILE A 153 3.27 -17.50 -4.84
C ILE A 153 3.06 -16.71 -6.14
N THR A 154 2.74 -17.44 -7.21
CA THR A 154 2.19 -16.86 -8.43
C THR A 154 0.69 -17.13 -8.45
N LEU A 155 -0.13 -16.09 -8.59
CA LEU A 155 -1.58 -16.27 -8.64
C LEU A 155 -1.97 -17.08 -9.88
N PRO A 156 -2.78 -18.16 -9.73
CA PRO A 156 -3.25 -18.93 -10.87
C PRO A 156 -4.12 -18.05 -11.77
N LYS A 157 -4.06 -18.28 -13.08
CA LYS A 157 -4.94 -17.65 -14.07
C LYS A 157 -5.91 -18.70 -14.61
N LEU A 158 -7.19 -18.34 -14.73
CA LEU A 158 -8.20 -19.20 -15.34
C LEU A 158 -8.30 -18.88 -16.83
N GLU A 159 -7.80 -19.77 -17.67
CA GLU A 159 -7.89 -19.66 -19.13
C GLU A 159 -8.97 -20.61 -19.65
N LYS A 160 -10.15 -20.06 -19.96
CA LYS A 160 -11.26 -20.84 -20.53
C LYS A 160 -11.06 -21.05 -22.03
N LEU A 161 -11.35 -22.25 -22.50
CA LEU A 161 -11.43 -22.57 -23.92
C LEU A 161 -12.60 -21.81 -24.55
N LYS A 162 -12.34 -21.25 -25.74
CA LYS A 162 -13.34 -20.49 -26.50
C LYS A 162 -14.40 -21.44 -27.05
N GLU A 163 -15.68 -21.10 -26.85
CA GLU A 163 -16.78 -21.87 -27.44
C GLU A 163 -16.74 -21.76 -28.98
N PRO A 164 -17.09 -22.84 -29.71
CA PRO A 164 -17.12 -22.82 -31.16
C PRO A 164 -18.23 -21.89 -31.64
N SER A 165 -18.07 -21.31 -32.82
CA SER A 165 -19.15 -20.52 -33.44
C SER A 165 -20.24 -21.44 -33.96
N PHE A 166 -21.50 -21.01 -33.85
CA PHE A 166 -22.62 -21.72 -34.45
C PHE A 166 -22.42 -21.89 -35.97
N PRO A 167 -22.66 -23.07 -36.55
CA PRO A 167 -22.43 -23.31 -37.97
C PRO A 167 -23.37 -22.47 -38.83
N ASN A 168 -22.84 -21.94 -39.94
CA ASN A 168 -23.65 -21.25 -40.94
C ASN A 168 -24.49 -22.26 -41.74
N SER A 169 -25.64 -21.83 -42.25
CA SER A 169 -26.48 -22.62 -43.15
C SER A 169 -25.94 -22.67 -44.60
N TYR A 170 -24.72 -22.19 -44.81
CA TYR A 170 -24.08 -22.06 -46.11
C TYR A 170 -22.57 -22.30 -46.01
N LYS A 171 -21.96 -22.68 -47.13
CA LYS A 171 -20.51 -22.81 -47.30
C LYS A 171 -20.03 -22.02 -48.51
N TYR A 172 -18.78 -21.57 -48.50
CA TYR A 172 -18.13 -21.00 -49.67
C TYR A 172 -17.48 -22.11 -50.47
N VAL A 173 -17.74 -22.14 -51.77
CA VAL A 173 -17.11 -23.06 -52.71
C VAL A 173 -16.39 -22.24 -53.75
N LYS A 174 -15.14 -22.61 -54.04
CA LYS A 174 -14.34 -21.97 -55.07
C LYS A 174 -14.89 -22.33 -56.43
N LYS A 175 -15.29 -21.33 -57.20
CA LYS A 175 -15.74 -21.49 -58.58
C LYS A 175 -14.90 -20.62 -59.49
N GLU A 176 -14.55 -21.18 -60.63
CA GLU A 176 -13.85 -20.45 -61.68
C GLU A 176 -14.89 -19.69 -62.51
N LYS A 177 -14.73 -18.37 -62.59
CA LYS A 177 -15.54 -17.51 -63.44
C LYS A 177 -14.62 -16.87 -64.48
N THR A 178 -14.97 -17.05 -65.74
CA THR A 178 -14.28 -16.41 -66.86
C THR A 178 -14.91 -15.04 -67.10
N GLU A 179 -14.12 -13.97 -67.02
CA GLU A 179 -14.56 -12.61 -67.30
C GLU A 179 -13.78 -12.05 -68.49
N TYR A 180 -14.49 -11.33 -69.37
CA TYR A 180 -13.88 -10.61 -70.47
C TYR A 180 -13.23 -9.33 -69.94
N VAL A 181 -11.94 -9.14 -70.21
CA VAL A 181 -11.19 -7.94 -69.82
C VAL A 181 -10.82 -7.19 -71.09
N GLY A 182 -11.64 -6.21 -71.44
CA GLY A 182 -11.49 -5.31 -72.58
C GLY A 182 -12.57 -4.23 -72.54
N ASP A 183 -12.44 -3.19 -73.35
CA ASP A 183 -13.45 -2.13 -73.44
C ASP A 183 -14.72 -2.70 -74.10
N GLY A 184 -15.74 -2.98 -73.29
CA GLY A 184 -16.96 -3.66 -73.72
C GLY A 184 -17.71 -2.90 -74.83
N CYS A 185 -17.62 -1.57 -74.84
CA CYS A 185 -18.19 -0.73 -75.89
C CYS A 185 -17.46 -0.95 -77.23
N MET A 186 -16.14 -1.09 -77.21
CA MET A 186 -15.35 -1.36 -78.41
C MET A 186 -15.60 -2.78 -78.94
N ALA A 187 -15.78 -3.78 -78.06
CA ALA A 187 -16.07 -5.15 -78.48
C ALA A 187 -17.40 -5.26 -79.26
N ILE A 188 -18.45 -4.60 -78.78
CA ILE A 188 -19.76 -4.58 -79.44
C ILE A 188 -19.68 -3.90 -80.82
N ALA A 189 -18.87 -2.85 -80.96
CA ALA A 189 -18.67 -2.17 -82.24
C ALA A 189 -17.73 -2.92 -83.19
N HIS A 190 -16.69 -3.59 -82.66
CA HIS A 190 -15.65 -4.24 -83.45
C HIS A 190 -16.05 -5.64 -83.93
N ILE A 191 -16.88 -6.39 -83.20
CA ILE A 191 -17.32 -7.73 -83.65
C ILE A 191 -18.02 -7.66 -85.02
N PRO A 192 -19.03 -6.80 -85.24
CA PRO A 192 -19.64 -6.65 -86.56
C PRO A 192 -18.66 -6.20 -87.63
N MET A 193 -17.70 -5.32 -87.30
CA MET A 193 -16.66 -4.89 -88.24
C MET A 193 -15.72 -6.04 -88.60
N VAL A 194 -15.22 -6.82 -87.64
CA VAL A 194 -14.38 -8.00 -87.91
C VAL A 194 -15.12 -8.97 -88.82
N VAL A 195 -16.39 -9.24 -88.53
CA VAL A 195 -17.24 -10.10 -89.37
C VAL A 195 -17.41 -9.50 -90.77
N PHE A 196 -17.67 -8.20 -90.88
CA PHE A 196 -17.78 -7.50 -92.15
C PHE A 196 -16.48 -7.56 -92.97
N PHE A 197 -15.33 -7.24 -92.36
CA PHE A 197 -14.02 -7.33 -93.00
C PHE A 197 -13.66 -8.76 -93.40
N ALA A 198 -14.03 -9.76 -92.60
CA ALA A 198 -13.86 -11.16 -92.94
C ALA A 198 -14.73 -11.57 -94.14
N ILE A 199 -16.01 -11.18 -94.16
CA ILE A 199 -16.92 -11.44 -95.29
C ILE A 199 -16.39 -10.75 -96.56
N MET A 200 -15.99 -9.48 -96.46
CA MET A 200 -15.41 -8.73 -97.57
C MET A 200 -14.09 -9.33 -98.05
N PHE A 201 -13.25 -9.82 -97.13
CA PHE A 201 -12.03 -10.56 -97.45
C PHE A 201 -12.36 -11.80 -98.29
N PHE A 202 -13.29 -12.64 -97.84
CA PHE A 202 -13.71 -13.84 -98.59
C PHE A 202 -14.31 -13.50 -99.95
N TYR A 203 -15.10 -12.42 -100.03
CA TYR A 203 -15.64 -11.94 -101.31
C TYR A 203 -14.53 -11.46 -102.26
N SER A 204 -13.47 -10.83 -101.73
CA SER A 204 -12.36 -10.32 -102.53
C SER A 204 -11.49 -11.42 -103.15
N LEU A 205 -11.43 -12.62 -102.55
CA LEU A 205 -10.62 -13.75 -103.06
C LEU A 205 -11.04 -14.18 -104.48
N GLY A 206 -12.27 -13.88 -104.90
CA GLY A 206 -12.77 -14.18 -106.26
C GLY A 206 -12.39 -13.15 -107.33
N LYS A 207 -11.68 -12.06 -106.99
CA LYS A 207 -11.26 -11.00 -107.94
C LYS A 207 -9.73 -10.85 -107.95
N THR A 208 -9.13 -10.51 -109.09
CA THR A 208 -7.67 -10.47 -109.32
C THR A 208 -6.88 -9.36 -108.59
N ASN A 209 -7.46 -8.71 -107.57
CA ASN A 209 -6.81 -7.61 -106.85
C ASN A 209 -6.26 -8.05 -105.47
N ILE A 210 -5.07 -8.67 -105.51
CA ILE A 210 -4.37 -9.25 -104.36
C ILE A 210 -4.13 -8.23 -103.23
N ILE A 211 -3.87 -6.96 -103.58
CA ILE A 211 -3.57 -5.90 -102.61
C ILE A 211 -4.79 -5.63 -101.71
N LEU A 212 -5.99 -5.56 -102.29
CA LEU A 212 -7.22 -5.33 -101.54
C LEU A 212 -7.52 -6.49 -100.56
N THR A 213 -7.29 -7.72 -101.01
CA THR A 213 -7.47 -8.93 -100.19
C THR A 213 -6.55 -8.92 -98.97
N LEU A 214 -5.29 -8.56 -99.13
CA LEU A 214 -4.35 -8.46 -98.01
C LEU A 214 -4.73 -7.36 -97.01
N ILE A 215 -5.23 -6.21 -97.49
CA ILE A 215 -5.70 -5.12 -96.62
C ILE A 215 -6.91 -5.57 -95.80
N LEU A 216 -7.88 -6.24 -96.40
CA LEU A 216 -9.07 -6.73 -95.71
C LEU A 216 -8.73 -7.80 -94.66
N LEU A 217 -7.79 -8.69 -94.97
CA LEU A 217 -7.27 -9.68 -94.01
C LEU A 217 -6.53 -9.00 -92.85
N GLY A 218 -5.65 -8.06 -93.16
CA GLY A 218 -4.92 -7.28 -92.16
C GLY A 218 -5.88 -6.52 -91.24
N GLY A 219 -6.92 -5.90 -91.80
CA GLY A 219 -7.98 -5.23 -91.06
C GLY A 219 -8.73 -6.17 -90.11
N ALA A 220 -9.14 -7.35 -90.59
CA ALA A 220 -9.82 -8.36 -89.77
C ALA A 220 -8.92 -8.87 -88.64
N ILE A 221 -7.63 -9.10 -88.90
CA ILE A 221 -6.66 -9.56 -87.88
C ILE A 221 -6.40 -8.47 -86.85
N ILE A 222 -6.17 -7.21 -87.26
CA ILE A 222 -5.92 -6.09 -86.34
C ILE A 222 -7.13 -5.83 -85.46
N LEU A 223 -8.34 -5.79 -86.05
CA LEU A 223 -9.58 -5.61 -85.30
C LEU A 223 -9.84 -6.80 -84.37
N GLY A 224 -9.56 -8.03 -84.82
CA GLY A 224 -9.68 -9.24 -84.02
C GLY A 224 -8.69 -9.30 -82.84
N ALA A 225 -7.44 -8.88 -83.04
CA ALA A 225 -6.43 -8.81 -81.98
C ALA A 225 -6.75 -7.77 -80.90
N ASN A 226 -7.59 -6.78 -81.24
CA ASN A 226 -8.08 -5.76 -80.31
C ASN A 226 -9.39 -6.14 -79.59
N LEU A 227 -10.01 -7.29 -79.93
CA LEU A 227 -11.03 -7.90 -79.08
C LEU A 227 -10.29 -8.47 -77.86
N GLY A 228 -10.51 -7.87 -76.69
CA GLY A 228 -9.75 -8.07 -75.45
C GLY A 228 -9.61 -9.53 -74.96
N LYS A 229 -8.92 -9.71 -73.83
CA LYS A 229 -8.55 -11.05 -73.32
C LYS A 229 -9.56 -11.57 -72.30
N PHE A 230 -9.92 -12.85 -72.37
CA PHE A 230 -10.62 -13.53 -71.30
C PHE A 230 -9.64 -13.89 -70.18
N LYS A 231 -9.98 -13.56 -68.93
CA LYS A 231 -9.24 -14.01 -67.73
C LYS A 231 -10.15 -14.85 -66.85
N THR A 232 -9.64 -15.97 -66.38
CA THR A 232 -10.32 -16.78 -65.36
C THR A 232 -9.94 -16.27 -63.98
N LYS A 233 -10.93 -16.00 -63.13
CA LYS A 233 -10.72 -15.65 -61.72
C LYS A 233 -11.45 -16.68 -60.86
N THR A 234 -10.78 -17.14 -59.80
CA THR A 234 -11.42 -17.93 -58.76
C THR A 234 -12.21 -16.99 -57.85
N ILE A 235 -13.50 -17.25 -57.70
CA ILE A 235 -14.40 -16.53 -56.80
C ILE A 235 -14.97 -17.51 -55.77
N ASP A 236 -15.16 -17.04 -54.55
CA ASP A 236 -15.84 -17.79 -53.50
C ASP A 236 -17.36 -17.60 -53.68
N GLU A 237 -18.04 -18.64 -54.15
CA GLU A 237 -19.49 -18.65 -54.31
C GLU A 237 -20.13 -19.21 -53.04
N ARG A 238 -21.11 -18.50 -52.49
CA ARG A 238 -21.90 -18.97 -51.35
C ARG A 238 -22.91 -19.99 -51.84
N ILE A 239 -22.87 -21.20 -51.28
CA ILE A 239 -23.82 -22.28 -51.55
C ILE A 239 -24.52 -22.64 -50.24
N ASP A 240 -25.86 -22.59 -50.25
CA ASP A 240 -26.66 -23.02 -49.10
C ASP A 240 -26.55 -24.55 -48.93
N LEU A 241 -26.45 -24.97 -47.68
CA LEU A 241 -26.33 -26.39 -47.34
C LEU A 241 -27.70 -27.07 -47.44
N SER A 242 -27.69 -28.36 -47.79
CA SER A 242 -28.91 -29.16 -47.66
C SER A 242 -29.33 -29.26 -46.18
N ASN A 243 -30.62 -29.48 -45.93
CA ASN A 243 -31.13 -29.65 -44.56
C ASN A 243 -30.38 -30.77 -43.82
N GLU A 244 -30.09 -31.89 -44.48
CA GLU A 244 -29.37 -33.01 -43.87
C GLU A 244 -27.92 -32.66 -43.49
N GLU A 245 -27.18 -31.97 -44.37
CA GLU A 245 -25.81 -31.50 -44.08
C GLU A 245 -25.81 -30.50 -42.92
N PHE A 246 -26.78 -29.57 -42.89
CA PHE A 246 -26.89 -28.57 -41.84
C PHE A 246 -27.26 -29.19 -40.49
N GLU A 247 -28.15 -30.20 -40.45
CA GLU A 247 -28.42 -30.95 -39.22
C GLU A 247 -27.20 -31.72 -38.72
N LYS A 248 -26.41 -32.35 -39.60
CA LYS A 248 -25.15 -33.01 -39.22
C LYS A 248 -24.14 -32.01 -38.62
N LEU A 249 -24.02 -30.82 -39.20
CA LEU A 249 -23.17 -29.75 -38.66
C LEU A 249 -23.66 -29.26 -37.29
N LYS A 250 -24.98 -29.10 -37.10
CA LYS A 250 -25.56 -28.74 -35.80
C LYS A 250 -25.32 -29.81 -34.75
N ALA A 251 -25.41 -31.10 -35.11
CA ALA A 251 -25.12 -32.20 -34.21
C ALA A 251 -23.66 -32.18 -33.74
N ARG A 252 -22.70 -32.04 -34.68
CA ARG A 252 -21.27 -31.92 -34.36
C ARG A 252 -20.98 -30.70 -33.48
N TYR A 253 -21.56 -29.54 -33.83
CA TYR A 253 -21.45 -28.33 -33.02
C TYR A 253 -21.91 -28.55 -31.57
N ARG A 254 -23.06 -29.21 -31.36
CA ARG A 254 -23.56 -29.51 -30.00
C ARG A 254 -22.61 -30.42 -29.23
N GLU A 255 -22.01 -31.40 -29.90
CA GLU A 255 -21.04 -32.31 -29.29
C GLU A 255 -19.75 -31.58 -28.89
N ASP A 256 -19.19 -30.77 -29.80
CA ASP A 256 -17.97 -29.98 -29.56
C ASP A 256 -18.20 -28.94 -28.46
N LEU A 257 -19.35 -28.27 -28.48
CA LEU A 257 -19.77 -27.33 -27.44
C LEU A 257 -19.84 -28.01 -26.08
N LYS A 258 -20.42 -29.21 -26.01
CA LYS A 258 -20.49 -29.99 -24.77
C LYS A 258 -19.09 -30.33 -24.25
N LYS A 259 -18.21 -30.86 -25.12
CA LYS A 259 -16.82 -31.19 -24.76
C LYS A 259 -16.06 -29.97 -24.22
N ILE A 260 -16.18 -28.82 -24.88
CA ILE A 260 -15.52 -27.58 -24.46
C ILE A 260 -16.06 -27.10 -23.11
N ARG A 261 -17.38 -27.18 -22.88
CA ARG A 261 -17.99 -26.82 -21.60
C ARG A 261 -17.57 -27.75 -20.47
N ASP A 262 -17.58 -29.05 -20.70
CA ASP A 262 -17.13 -30.06 -19.72
C ASP A 262 -15.66 -29.82 -19.36
N LYS A 263 -14.81 -29.51 -20.35
CA LYS A 263 -13.40 -29.17 -20.10
C LYS A 263 -13.22 -27.86 -19.34
N ASN A 264 -14.01 -26.83 -19.65
CA ASN A 264 -14.00 -25.57 -18.91
C ASN A 264 -14.43 -25.74 -17.45
N ILE A 265 -15.40 -26.62 -17.17
CA ILE A 265 -15.79 -26.98 -15.81
C ILE A 265 -14.63 -27.66 -15.07
N GLU A 266 -13.91 -28.57 -15.71
CA GLU A 266 -12.72 -29.21 -15.13
C GLU A 266 -11.61 -28.20 -14.83
N LEU A 267 -11.29 -27.31 -15.78
CA LEU A 267 -10.31 -26.23 -15.60
C LEU A 267 -10.70 -25.30 -14.42
N GLU A 268 -11.99 -25.01 -14.27
CA GLU A 268 -12.50 -24.20 -13.17
C GLU A 268 -12.37 -24.92 -11.82
N ARG A 269 -12.61 -26.24 -11.76
CA ARG A 269 -12.36 -27.05 -10.56
C ARG A 269 -10.89 -27.07 -10.18
N GLU A 270 -9.99 -27.32 -11.12
CA GLU A 270 -8.54 -27.31 -10.87
C GLU A 270 -8.05 -25.93 -10.39
N TYR A 271 -8.56 -24.86 -10.99
CA TYR A 271 -8.28 -23.49 -10.58
C TYR A 271 -8.72 -23.24 -9.14
N ASN A 272 -9.94 -23.63 -8.77
CA ASN A 272 -10.48 -23.45 -7.42
C ASN A 272 -9.69 -24.25 -6.38
N LEU A 273 -9.31 -25.50 -6.68
CA LEU A 273 -8.46 -26.32 -5.79
C LEU A 273 -7.09 -25.68 -5.56
N LYS A 274 -6.45 -25.18 -6.63
CA LYS A 274 -5.17 -24.45 -6.51
C LYS A 274 -5.32 -23.19 -5.68
N LYS A 275 -6.37 -22.41 -5.92
CA LYS A 275 -6.68 -21.18 -5.17
C LYS A 275 -6.87 -21.47 -3.67
N GLU A 276 -7.67 -22.48 -3.32
CA GLU A 276 -7.91 -22.87 -1.93
C GLU A 276 -6.63 -23.32 -1.22
N SER A 277 -5.79 -24.11 -1.91
CA SER A 277 -4.49 -24.54 -1.36
C SER A 277 -3.55 -23.36 -1.04
N ILE A 278 -3.57 -22.33 -1.88
CA ILE A 278 -2.81 -21.10 -1.70
C ILE A 278 -3.35 -20.30 -0.52
N GLU A 279 -4.66 -20.13 -0.43
CA GLU A 279 -5.33 -19.42 0.67
C GLU A 279 -5.04 -20.08 2.03
N LEU A 280 -5.08 -21.42 2.09
CA LEU A 280 -4.76 -22.17 3.30
C LEU A 280 -3.29 -21.97 3.72
N ARG A 281 -2.36 -22.03 2.75
CA ARG A 281 -0.93 -21.79 3.00
C ARG A 281 -0.68 -20.38 3.52
N ILE A 282 -1.33 -19.38 2.94
CA ILE A 282 -1.26 -17.98 3.41
C ILE A 282 -1.80 -17.88 4.83
N LYS A 283 -2.99 -18.42 5.10
CA LYS A 283 -3.60 -18.39 6.43
C LYS A 283 -2.68 -18.98 7.50
N ASN A 284 -2.05 -20.11 7.21
CA ASN A 284 -1.17 -20.81 8.17
C ASN A 284 0.17 -20.11 8.41
N THR A 285 0.63 -19.25 7.49
CA THR A 285 1.96 -18.62 7.57
C THR A 285 1.92 -17.11 7.75
N LYS A 286 0.75 -16.48 7.60
CA LYS A 286 0.57 -15.01 7.66
C LYS A 286 1.10 -14.43 8.96
N GLN A 287 0.85 -15.07 10.11
CA GLN A 287 1.30 -14.59 11.41
C GLN A 287 2.84 -14.62 11.53
N ASP A 288 3.48 -15.73 11.12
CA ASP A 288 4.94 -15.85 11.16
C ASP A 288 5.63 -14.84 10.25
N ILE A 289 5.10 -14.65 9.03
CA ILE A 289 5.60 -13.64 8.09
C ILE A 289 5.40 -12.24 8.68
N ALA A 290 4.24 -11.98 9.28
CA ALA A 290 3.95 -10.70 9.90
C ALA A 290 4.86 -10.40 11.11
N LEU A 291 5.26 -11.41 11.86
CA LEU A 291 6.22 -11.27 12.95
C LEU A 291 7.63 -11.02 12.42
N LYS A 292 8.06 -11.74 11.38
CA LYS A 292 9.36 -11.55 10.74
C LYS A 292 9.52 -10.15 10.16
N GLU A 293 8.54 -9.69 9.38
CA GLU A 293 8.54 -8.33 8.81
C GLU A 293 8.57 -7.26 9.91
N TYR A 294 7.83 -7.48 11.00
CA TYR A 294 7.86 -6.57 12.13
C TYR A 294 9.24 -6.51 12.78
N TYR A 295 9.90 -7.65 13.05
CA TYR A 295 11.26 -7.64 13.61
C TYR A 295 12.28 -6.99 12.67
N GLN A 296 12.12 -7.13 11.34
CA GLN A 296 12.95 -6.37 10.40
C GLN A 296 12.71 -4.85 10.50
N SER A 297 11.50 -4.42 10.87
CA SER A 297 11.20 -3.01 11.07
C SER A 297 11.93 -2.42 12.29
N LEU A 298 12.21 -3.24 13.30
CA LEU A 298 12.88 -2.84 14.55
C LEU A 298 14.39 -2.63 14.40
N LYS A 299 15.01 -3.19 13.35
CA LYS A 299 16.45 -3.11 13.15
C LYS A 299 16.92 -1.69 12.79
N PRO A 300 18.13 -1.30 13.23
CA PRO A 300 18.69 0.00 12.89
C PRO A 300 18.95 0.11 11.38
N THR A 301 19.08 1.34 10.89
CA THR A 301 19.43 1.61 9.48
C THR A 301 20.93 1.80 9.24
N SER A 302 21.74 1.68 10.28
CA SER A 302 23.20 1.81 10.26
C SER A 302 23.84 0.72 11.13
N GLU A 303 25.11 0.43 10.85
CA GLU A 303 25.93 -0.39 11.73
C GLU A 303 26.31 0.38 12.99
N VAL A 304 26.94 -0.32 13.94
CA VAL A 304 27.39 0.24 15.21
C VAL A 304 28.91 0.36 15.17
N ILE A 305 29.43 1.52 15.51
CA ILE A 305 30.85 1.71 15.81
C ILE A 305 31.11 1.75 17.30
N ARG A 306 32.34 1.40 17.68
CA ARG A 306 32.86 1.56 19.03
C ARG A 306 33.79 2.77 19.09
N HIS A 307 33.60 3.62 20.08
CA HIS A 307 34.51 4.71 20.38
C HIS A 307 35.87 4.14 20.77
N LYS A 308 36.95 4.68 20.20
CA LYS A 308 38.32 4.15 20.41
C LYS A 308 38.91 4.58 21.75
N GLU A 309 38.41 5.64 22.35
CA GLU A 309 38.88 6.16 23.63
C GLU A 309 37.92 5.79 24.75
N ASN A 310 38.45 5.53 25.95
CA ASN A 310 37.64 5.29 27.14
C ASN A 310 36.99 6.60 27.59
N ILE A 311 35.67 6.66 27.49
CA ILE A 311 34.87 7.78 28.00
C ILE A 311 34.84 7.68 29.53
N LYS A 312 35.17 8.79 30.22
CA LYS A 312 35.05 8.85 31.68
C LYS A 312 33.58 8.89 32.07
N ARG A 313 33.19 8.04 33.01
CA ARG A 313 31.81 7.93 33.51
C ARG A 313 31.67 8.50 34.90
N GLY A 314 30.56 9.18 35.14
CA GLY A 314 30.13 9.70 36.42
C GLY A 314 29.76 8.58 37.41
N LYS A 315 29.64 8.96 38.68
CA LYS A 315 29.25 8.04 39.76
C LYS A 315 27.86 7.42 39.50
N THR A 316 26.90 8.24 39.09
CA THR A 316 25.52 7.81 38.81
C THR A 316 25.47 6.85 37.63
N GLU A 317 26.20 7.14 36.54
CA GLU A 317 26.31 6.23 35.40
C GLU A 317 26.88 4.87 35.79
N LEU A 318 27.95 4.82 36.58
CA LEU A 318 28.56 3.56 37.01
C LEU A 318 27.62 2.73 37.90
N MET A 319 26.89 3.39 38.81
CA MET A 319 25.87 2.74 39.63
C MET A 319 24.75 2.15 38.77
N PHE A 320 24.23 2.94 37.83
CA PHE A 320 23.14 2.50 36.98
C PHE A 320 23.58 1.40 36.01
N LEU A 321 24.80 1.48 35.48
CA LEU A 321 25.39 0.47 34.62
C LEU A 321 25.42 -0.92 35.27
N ASP A 322 25.82 -1.01 36.55
CA ASP A 322 25.78 -2.27 37.32
C ASP A 322 24.35 -2.85 37.37
N ARG A 323 23.35 -1.99 37.60
CA ARG A 323 21.95 -2.40 37.64
C ARG A 323 21.42 -2.84 36.28
N LEU A 324 21.73 -2.09 35.22
CA LEU A 324 21.39 -2.42 33.85
C LEU A 324 22.03 -3.76 33.42
N PHE A 325 23.29 -4.00 33.76
CA PHE A 325 23.95 -5.29 33.48
C PHE A 325 23.30 -6.45 34.24
N LYS A 326 22.94 -6.26 35.51
CA LYS A 326 22.23 -7.29 36.28
C LYS A 326 20.90 -7.68 35.64
N LYS A 327 20.17 -6.69 35.08
CA LYS A 327 18.87 -6.93 34.45
C LYS A 327 18.97 -7.47 33.02
N PHE A 328 19.78 -6.85 32.17
CA PHE A 328 19.78 -7.04 30.73
C PHE A 328 21.02 -7.77 30.19
N GLY A 329 22.02 -7.99 31.06
CA GLY A 329 23.24 -8.72 30.73
C GLY A 329 24.01 -8.10 29.57
N SER A 330 24.50 -8.94 28.67
CA SER A 330 25.34 -8.54 27.54
C SER A 330 24.63 -7.68 26.48
N GLN A 331 23.32 -7.46 26.60
CA GLN A 331 22.57 -6.59 25.69
C GLN A 331 22.83 -5.11 25.95
N ILE A 332 23.30 -4.76 27.15
CA ILE A 332 23.76 -3.41 27.45
C ILE A 332 25.19 -3.23 26.95
N LYS A 333 25.41 -2.13 26.25
CA LYS A 333 26.67 -1.73 25.64
C LYS A 333 26.98 -0.29 26.05
N VAL A 334 28.27 -0.02 26.11
CA VAL A 334 28.84 1.30 26.37
C VAL A 334 29.80 1.65 25.25
N ASP A 335 29.99 2.95 25.05
CA ASP A 335 30.95 3.53 24.11
C ASP A 335 30.68 3.08 22.66
N ILE A 336 29.40 2.92 22.32
CA ILE A 336 28.96 2.55 20.97
C ILE A 336 27.95 3.55 20.43
N ALA A 337 27.99 3.80 19.13
CA ALA A 337 27.05 4.71 18.46
C ALA A 337 26.75 4.23 17.03
N PRO A 338 25.70 4.77 16.37
CA PRO A 338 25.50 4.60 14.94
C PRO A 338 26.75 4.98 14.12
N ASP A 339 27.13 4.14 13.16
CA ASP A 339 28.25 4.39 12.25
C ASP A 339 27.88 5.41 11.18
N ILE A 340 28.41 6.62 11.30
CA ILE A 340 28.23 7.68 10.31
C ILE A 340 29.51 8.51 10.23
N ASN A 341 30.08 8.60 9.04
CA ASN A 341 31.42 9.15 8.74
C ASN A 341 31.67 10.64 9.14
N SER A 342 30.82 11.30 9.92
CA SER A 342 30.95 12.75 10.16
C SER A 342 30.28 13.32 11.42
N GLN A 343 29.46 12.59 12.19
CA GLN A 343 28.80 13.13 13.39
C GLN A 343 28.49 12.00 14.38
N PHE A 344 28.88 12.17 15.65
CA PHE A 344 28.67 11.15 16.68
C PHE A 344 28.04 11.76 17.92
N TYR A 345 26.80 11.35 18.21
CA TYR A 345 26.30 11.38 19.59
C TYR A 345 26.52 10.00 20.18
N PHE A 346 27.19 9.95 21.33
CA PHE A 346 27.43 8.70 22.05
C PHE A 346 26.44 8.58 23.20
N PRO A 347 25.60 7.53 23.20
CA PRO A 347 24.67 7.27 24.29
C PRO A 347 25.44 7.00 25.59
N ASP A 348 24.84 7.34 26.73
CA ASP A 348 25.39 6.88 28.02
C ASP A 348 25.39 5.35 28.05
N PHE A 349 24.26 4.75 27.66
CA PHE A 349 24.12 3.31 27.45
C PHE A 349 23.33 3.01 26.18
N ALA A 350 23.73 1.95 25.50
CA ALA A 350 22.98 1.41 24.39
C ALA A 350 22.44 0.03 24.74
N PHE A 351 21.15 -0.20 24.56
CA PHE A 351 20.57 -1.54 24.61
C PHE A 351 20.44 -2.10 23.19
N ILE A 352 21.01 -3.28 22.96
CA ILE A 352 20.91 -4.03 21.70
C ILE A 352 20.22 -5.36 21.96
N CYS A 353 19.00 -5.52 21.46
CA CYS A 353 18.24 -6.74 21.61
C CYS A 353 18.77 -7.84 20.69
N ASN A 354 19.26 -8.95 21.26
CA ASN A 354 19.75 -10.08 20.47
C ASN A 354 18.66 -10.77 19.64
N LYS A 355 17.41 -10.73 20.10
CA LYS A 355 16.28 -11.42 19.45
C LYS A 355 15.74 -10.64 18.26
N THR A 356 15.55 -9.34 18.40
CA THR A 356 14.85 -8.50 17.41
C THR A 356 15.79 -7.58 16.63
N GLY A 357 16.99 -7.32 17.15
CA GLY A 357 17.87 -6.28 16.66
C GLY A 357 17.40 -4.86 17.01
N LEU A 358 16.47 -4.72 17.96
CA LEU A 358 16.05 -3.42 18.50
C LEU A 358 17.24 -2.70 19.15
N HIS A 359 17.42 -1.42 18.85
CA HIS A 359 18.43 -0.57 19.48
C HIS A 359 17.75 0.56 20.25
N ILE A 360 18.26 0.85 21.45
CA ILE A 360 17.76 1.92 22.32
C ILE A 360 18.95 2.72 22.83
N ASP A 361 18.93 4.02 22.58
CA ASP A 361 19.71 5.06 23.24
C ASP A 361 19.11 5.32 24.63
N ILE A 362 19.90 5.10 25.69
CA ILE A 362 19.50 5.29 27.09
C ILE A 362 20.40 6.35 27.69
N GLU A 363 19.77 7.41 28.18
CA GLU A 363 20.42 8.66 28.58
C GLU A 363 20.08 9.03 30.03
N ILE A 364 21.07 9.51 30.75
CA ILE A 364 20.93 10.12 32.07
C ILE A 364 21.07 11.63 31.90
N ASP A 365 19.98 12.35 32.07
CA ASP A 365 19.97 13.80 31.95
C ASP A 365 20.27 14.45 33.28
N GLU A 366 21.32 15.26 33.30
CA GLU A 366 21.76 16.00 34.47
C GLU A 366 21.50 17.50 34.25
N PRO A 367 21.07 18.24 35.28
CA PRO A 367 20.75 19.66 35.11
C PRO A 367 21.99 20.48 34.73
N TYR A 368 23.17 20.11 35.23
CA TYR A 368 24.43 20.81 34.98
C TYR A 368 25.64 19.87 35.02
N SER A 369 26.72 20.25 34.35
CA SER A 369 27.98 19.48 34.29
C SER A 369 28.68 19.42 35.64
N PHE A 370 29.28 18.27 35.97
CA PHE A 370 29.86 18.07 37.31
C PHE A 370 31.05 19.00 37.60
N ILE A 371 31.93 19.20 36.61
CA ILE A 371 33.18 19.94 36.75
C ILE A 371 32.95 21.45 36.57
N GLU A 372 32.41 21.84 35.43
CA GLU A 372 32.28 23.26 35.05
C GLU A 372 31.03 23.90 35.65
N LYS A 373 30.11 23.09 36.20
CA LYS A 373 28.89 23.56 36.85
C LYS A 373 27.99 24.37 35.91
N LEU A 374 28.08 24.10 34.61
CA LEU A 374 27.29 24.75 33.56
C LEU A 374 26.03 23.94 33.26
N PRO A 375 24.87 24.58 33.04
CA PRO A 375 23.67 23.90 32.54
C PRO A 375 23.95 23.11 31.24
N ILE A 376 23.45 21.87 31.14
CA ILE A 376 23.70 21.01 29.96
C ILE A 376 22.43 20.39 29.36
N HIS A 377 21.52 19.83 30.16
CA HIS A 377 20.27 19.25 29.67
C HIS A 377 19.09 20.08 30.16
N HIS A 378 18.79 21.15 29.41
CA HIS A 378 17.68 22.05 29.68
C HIS A 378 16.76 22.18 28.47
N THR A 379 15.61 22.85 28.63
CA THR A 379 14.58 23.01 27.58
C THR A 379 15.08 23.63 26.27
N GLU A 380 16.12 24.47 26.33
CA GLU A 380 16.72 25.16 25.18
C GLU A 380 18.01 24.49 24.65
N SER A 381 18.38 23.32 25.18
CA SER A 381 19.58 22.60 24.77
C SER A 381 19.40 21.89 23.41
N ASN A 382 20.51 21.43 22.83
CA ASN A 382 20.50 20.69 21.56
C ASN A 382 20.05 19.21 21.69
N ASP A 383 19.38 18.83 22.79
CA ASP A 383 18.86 17.48 23.00
C ASP A 383 17.93 17.02 21.85
N ASN A 384 17.19 17.95 21.24
CA ASN A 384 16.29 17.63 20.12
C ASN A 384 17.05 17.18 18.86
N GLU A 385 18.23 17.76 18.58
CA GLU A 385 19.08 17.34 17.47
C GLU A 385 19.65 15.93 17.71
N ARG A 386 20.06 15.67 18.95
CA ARG A 386 20.50 14.33 19.40
C ARG A 386 19.39 13.30 19.27
N ASN A 387 18.19 13.59 19.77
CA ASN A 387 17.04 12.70 19.67
C ASN A 387 16.76 12.36 18.19
N LYS A 388 16.71 13.39 17.34
CA LYS A 388 16.50 13.23 15.90
C LYS A 388 17.56 12.35 15.26
N PHE A 389 18.83 12.52 15.62
CA PHE A 389 19.94 11.71 15.11
C PHE A 389 19.70 10.20 15.35
N PHE A 390 19.35 9.80 16.58
CA PHE A 390 19.10 8.40 16.92
C PHE A 390 17.82 7.86 16.27
N LEU A 391 16.73 8.64 16.30
CA LEU A 391 15.45 8.26 15.69
C LEU A 391 15.56 8.02 14.18
N GLU A 392 16.31 8.86 13.45
CA GLU A 392 16.58 8.68 12.02
C GLU A 392 17.38 7.42 11.71
N LYS A 393 18.16 6.93 12.69
CA LYS A 393 18.88 5.65 12.60
C LYS A 393 18.07 4.46 13.09
N ASN A 394 16.79 4.71 13.41
CA ASN A 394 15.84 3.75 13.92
C ASN A 394 16.26 3.16 15.28
N TRP A 395 16.91 3.98 16.10
CA TRP A 395 17.14 3.72 17.52
C TRP A 395 16.03 4.41 18.31
N LEU A 396 15.49 3.73 19.32
CA LEU A 396 14.63 4.40 20.30
C LEU A 396 15.47 5.28 21.20
N VAL A 397 14.85 6.29 21.78
CA VAL A 397 15.47 7.13 22.80
C VAL A 397 14.69 7.00 24.09
N ILE A 398 15.38 6.73 25.20
CA ILE A 398 14.86 6.77 26.56
C ILE A 398 15.77 7.70 27.36
N ARG A 399 15.26 8.84 27.82
CA ARG A 399 15.99 9.78 28.69
C ARG A 399 15.37 9.79 30.08
N LEU A 400 16.20 9.68 31.09
CA LEU A 400 15.82 9.63 32.50
C LEU A 400 16.57 10.73 33.24
N SER A 401 15.91 11.44 34.16
CA SER A 401 16.63 12.43 34.95
C SER A 401 17.59 11.75 35.93
N GLU A 402 18.73 12.37 36.23
CA GLU A 402 19.67 11.84 37.23
C GLU A 402 18.97 11.58 38.58
N LYS A 403 18.04 12.46 38.96
CA LYS A 403 17.22 12.33 40.16
C LYS A 403 16.36 11.07 40.14
N GLN A 404 15.68 10.78 39.03
CA GLN A 404 14.91 9.53 38.87
C GLN A 404 15.81 8.30 39.01
N ILE A 405 17.00 8.32 38.39
CA ILE A 405 17.96 7.22 38.48
C ILE A 405 18.40 6.97 39.93
N ILE A 406 18.65 8.02 40.71
CA ILE A 406 19.11 7.89 42.10
C ILE A 406 17.97 7.47 43.03
N GLN A 407 16.80 8.11 42.92
CA GLN A 407 15.70 7.94 43.87
C GLN A 407 14.80 6.73 43.56
N GLU A 408 14.69 6.36 42.27
CA GLU A 408 13.75 5.35 41.77
C GLU A 408 14.40 4.41 40.75
N THR A 409 15.64 3.97 41.01
CA THR A 409 16.46 3.18 40.08
C THR A 409 15.71 1.97 39.50
N GLU A 410 15.00 1.21 40.33
CA GLU A 410 14.29 0.00 39.89
C GLU A 410 13.08 0.33 39.00
N ASN A 411 12.40 1.46 39.24
CA ASN A 411 11.31 1.91 38.38
C ASN A 411 11.84 2.42 37.04
N CYS A 412 13.01 3.07 37.01
CA CYS A 412 13.71 3.42 35.77
C CYS A 412 14.04 2.17 34.92
N ILE A 413 14.47 1.07 35.57
CA ILE A 413 14.72 -0.21 34.88
C ILE A 413 13.42 -0.80 34.33
N LYS A 414 12.32 -0.71 35.08
CA LYS A 414 10.99 -1.16 34.61
C LYS A 414 10.53 -0.37 33.39
N VAL A 415 10.79 0.95 33.30
CA VAL A 415 10.46 1.74 32.10
C VAL A 415 11.11 1.13 30.86
N ILE A 416 12.41 0.83 30.94
CA ILE A 416 13.17 0.23 29.83
C ILE A 416 12.61 -1.17 29.50
N GLU A 417 12.40 -2.02 30.51
CA GLU A 417 11.84 -3.36 30.35
C GLU A 417 10.44 -3.35 29.72
N ASN A 418 9.56 -2.48 30.20
CA ASN A 418 8.19 -2.38 29.74
C ASN A 418 8.12 -1.82 28.32
N THR A 419 9.02 -0.90 27.97
CA THR A 419 9.18 -0.42 26.59
C THR A 419 9.60 -1.55 25.65
N ILE A 420 10.63 -2.32 26.03
CA ILE A 420 11.08 -3.48 25.25
C ILE A 420 9.94 -4.49 25.09
N THR A 421 9.22 -4.80 26.18
CA THR A 421 8.14 -5.77 26.19
C THR A 421 6.95 -5.33 25.34
N ALA A 422 6.56 -4.06 25.44
CA ALA A 422 5.50 -3.47 24.63
C ALA A 422 5.82 -3.64 23.15
N LEU A 423 7.02 -3.26 22.72
CA LEU A 423 7.44 -3.39 21.33
C LEU A 423 7.53 -4.85 20.88
N GLN A 424 8.06 -5.75 21.70
CA GLN A 424 8.09 -7.18 21.36
C GLN A 424 6.68 -7.75 21.13
N ASN A 425 5.68 -7.22 21.83
CA ASN A 425 4.27 -7.58 21.71
C ASN A 425 3.49 -6.74 20.70
N LYS A 426 4.15 -5.87 19.91
CA LYS A 426 3.51 -4.92 18.99
C LYS A 426 2.47 -4.02 19.68
N SER A 427 2.73 -3.66 20.93
CA SER A 427 1.95 -2.71 21.71
C SER A 427 2.57 -1.32 21.61
N ASP A 428 1.71 -0.34 21.44
CA ASP A 428 1.99 1.09 21.56
C ASP A 428 1.77 1.60 22.99
N LEU A 429 1.19 0.79 23.87
CA LEU A 429 1.00 1.09 25.29
C LEU A 429 2.21 0.62 26.09
N ILE A 430 2.87 1.57 26.77
CA ILE A 430 3.97 1.34 27.70
C ILE A 430 3.47 1.75 29.08
N ASP A 431 3.27 0.77 29.95
CA ASP A 431 2.89 1.01 31.34
C ASP A 431 4.14 1.15 32.20
N PHE A 432 4.19 2.14 33.08
CA PHE A 432 5.25 2.29 34.06
C PHE A 432 4.78 3.15 35.24
N ASP A 433 5.34 2.83 36.40
CA ASP A 433 5.12 3.54 37.66
C ASP A 433 6.43 4.21 38.07
N LEU A 434 6.74 5.33 37.41
CA LEU A 434 7.91 6.17 37.68
C LEU A 434 7.43 7.60 37.86
N THR A 435 7.82 8.25 38.96
CA THR A 435 7.41 9.64 39.21
C THR A 435 7.98 10.56 38.13
N LYS A 436 7.11 11.38 37.53
CA LYS A 436 7.53 12.36 36.52
C LYS A 436 8.42 13.43 37.14
N ASP A 437 9.48 13.79 36.44
CA ASP A 437 10.39 14.87 36.84
C ASP A 437 10.40 15.94 35.77
N LYS A 438 10.15 17.19 36.13
CA LYS A 438 10.07 18.28 35.16
C LYS A 438 11.45 18.55 34.57
N LYS A 439 11.52 18.69 33.24
CA LYS A 439 12.72 19.16 32.54
C LYS A 439 13.04 20.59 32.96
N TRP A 440 14.32 20.86 33.22
CA TRP A 440 14.78 22.13 33.77
C TRP A 440 14.88 23.20 32.67
N SER A 441 14.53 24.44 33.00
CA SER A 441 14.99 25.61 32.22
C SER A 441 16.48 25.86 32.44
N TYR A 442 17.09 26.69 31.60
CA TYR A 442 18.49 27.09 31.77
C TYR A 442 18.71 27.76 33.15
N GLU A 443 17.80 28.64 33.56
CA GLU A 443 17.85 29.35 34.85
C GLU A 443 17.65 28.39 36.03
N GLU A 444 16.71 27.46 35.93
CA GLU A 444 16.48 26.43 36.96
C GLU A 444 17.75 25.59 37.16
N ALA A 445 18.36 25.12 36.06
CA ALA A 445 19.62 24.38 36.09
C ALA A 445 20.78 25.19 36.69
N LEU A 446 20.86 26.48 36.40
CA LEU A 446 21.87 27.39 36.95
C LEU A 446 21.71 27.56 38.46
N VAL A 447 20.47 27.72 38.95
CA VAL A 447 20.17 27.80 40.39
C VAL A 447 20.51 26.48 41.08
N MET A 448 20.17 25.34 40.47
CA MET A 448 20.51 24.01 40.99
C MET A 448 22.02 23.79 41.07
N SER A 449 22.77 24.36 40.12
CA SER A 449 24.23 24.33 40.11
C SER A 449 24.82 25.13 41.27
N TYR A 450 24.36 26.37 41.47
CA TYR A 450 24.79 27.23 42.58
C TYR A 450 24.54 26.58 43.95
N ASN A 451 23.38 25.92 44.11
CA ASN A 451 22.99 25.25 45.34
C ASN A 451 23.58 23.83 45.49
N ASN A 452 24.35 23.33 44.50
CA ASN A 452 24.89 21.96 44.50
C ASN A 452 23.84 20.86 44.69
N ILE A 453 22.64 21.04 44.12
CA ILE A 453 21.50 20.14 44.32
C ILE A 453 21.80 18.66 43.97
N ARG A 454 22.72 18.40 43.02
CA ARG A 454 23.15 17.03 42.67
C ARG A 454 23.80 16.26 43.84
N ASN A 455 24.32 16.96 44.85
CA ASN A 455 24.89 16.32 46.05
C ASN A 455 23.82 15.95 47.09
N GLU A 456 22.60 16.46 46.93
CA GLU A 456 21.47 16.25 47.84
C GLU A 456 20.54 15.12 47.41
N TYR A 457 20.70 14.65 46.16
CA TYR A 457 20.08 13.41 45.66
C TYR A 457 20.68 12.20 46.37
#